data_AF-A0A7K0CB12-F1
#
_entry.id   AF-A0A7K0CB12-F1
#
_cell.length_a   1.000
_cell.length_b   1.000
_cell.length_c   1.000
_cell.angle_alpha   90.00
_cell.angle_beta   90.00
_cell.angle_gamma   90.00
#
_symmetry.space_group_name_H-M   'P 1'
#
loop_
_entity.id
_entity.type
_entity.pdbx_description
1 polymer ?
#
loop_
_entity_poly.entity_id
_entity_poly.type
_entity_poly.pdbx_seq_one_letter_code
_entity_poly.pdbx_strand_id
1 'polypeptide(L)' 'MASNVPPSGGGQFFGQADIDASSGVMTVRLRETDGGVLFTQELQPGRVGQ' A
#
# COMPACT_ATOMS: atom_id res chain seq x y z
N MET A 1 9.03 -6.88 25.43
CA MET A 1 8.11 -7.16 24.32
C MET A 1 6.74 -6.62 24.70
N ALA A 2 6.30 -5.50 24.12
CA ALA A 2 4.98 -4.95 24.41
C ALA A 2 3.95 -5.65 23.52
N SER A 3 3.16 -6.55 24.11
CA SER A 3 1.95 -7.06 23.46
C SER A 3 0.81 -6.07 23.75
N ASN A 4 0.01 -5.73 22.74
CA ASN A 4 -1.06 -4.73 22.79
C ASN A 4 -0.57 -3.26 22.79
N VAL A 5 0.00 -2.83 21.66
CA VAL A 5 0.23 -1.39 21.37
C VAL A 5 -1.11 -0.72 21.04
N PRO A 6 -1.36 0.52 21.48
CA PRO A 6 -2.54 1.28 21.06
C PRO A 6 -2.55 1.45 19.54
N PRO A 7 -3.68 1.76 18.90
CA PRO A 7 -3.71 2.07 17.47
C PRO A 7 -2.65 3.11 17.08
N SER A 8 -2.37 4.09 17.94
CA SER A 8 -1.29 5.09 17.77
C SER A 8 0.13 4.56 17.97
N GLY A 9 0.30 3.36 18.55
CA GLY A 9 1.58 2.70 18.80
C GLY A 9 1.95 1.62 17.78
N GLY A 10 1.01 1.25 16.89
CA GLY A 10 1.31 0.58 15.62
C GLY A 10 1.43 1.63 14.52
N GLY A 11 2.35 1.43 13.57
CA GLY A 11 2.51 2.36 12.44
C GLY A 11 1.17 2.57 11.74
N GLN A 12 0.71 3.81 11.72
CA GLN A 12 -0.49 4.20 10.99
C GLN A 12 -0.11 4.19 9.50
N PHE A 13 -0.59 3.18 8.80
CA PHE A 13 -0.32 2.98 7.38
C PHE A 13 -1.58 3.19 6.54
N PHE A 14 -1.39 3.61 5.30
CA PHE A 14 -2.47 3.74 4.33
C PHE A 14 -2.04 3.19 2.97
N GLY A 15 -3.03 2.75 2.19
CA GLY A 15 -2.84 2.35 0.81
C GLY A 15 -2.92 3.55 -0.13
N GLN A 16 -2.00 3.63 -1.09
CA GLN A 16 -2.11 4.52 -2.24
C GLN A 16 -2.26 3.67 -3.52
N ALA A 17 -3.14 4.09 -4.41
CA ALA A 17 -3.31 3.48 -5.73
C ALA A 17 -3.18 4.54 -6.81
N ASP A 18 -2.26 4.32 -7.74
CA ASP A 18 -2.14 5.09 -8.97
C ASP A 18 -2.51 4.19 -10.14
N ILE A 19 -3.33 4.67 -11.07
CA ILE A 19 -3.77 3.92 -12.25
C ILE A 19 -3.27 4.64 -13.49
N ASP A 20 -2.47 3.96 -14.30
CA ASP A 20 -2.08 4.49 -15.61
C ASP A 20 -3.27 4.42 -16.57
N ALA A 21 -3.68 5.58 -17.10
CA ALA A 21 -4.88 5.68 -17.93
C ALA A 21 -4.76 4.98 -19.29
N SER A 22 -3.53 4.80 -19.80
CA SER A 22 -3.30 4.22 -21.12
C SER A 22 -3.33 2.69 -21.12
N SER A 23 -2.79 2.08 -20.06
CA SER A 23 -2.60 0.64 -19.92
C SER A 23 -3.56 0.01 -18.91
N GLY A 24 -4.10 0.80 -17.98
CA GLY A 24 -4.88 0.32 -16.84
C GLY A 24 -4.03 -0.31 -15.73
N VAL A 25 -2.69 -0.36 -15.86
CA VAL A 25 -1.81 -0.89 -14.80
C VAL A 25 -2.00 -0.07 -13.53
N MET A 26 -2.24 -0.76 -12.42
CA MET A 26 -2.42 -0.14 -11.11
C MET A 26 -1.19 -0.36 -10.25
N THR A 27 -0.51 0.71 -9.86
CA THR A 27 0.57 0.66 -8.88
C THR A 27 0.00 0.92 -7.49
N VAL A 28 0.09 -0.08 -6.63
CA VAL A 28 -0.36 -0.02 -5.23
C VAL A 28 0.84 0.13 -4.31
N ARG A 29 0.73 1.01 -3.32
CA ARG A 29 1.77 1.24 -2.32
C ARG A 29 1.19 1.21 -0.92
N LEU A 30 1.90 0.55 -0.01
CA LEU A 30 1.67 0.70 1.43
C LEU A 30 2.56 1.82 1.93
N ARG A 31 1.98 2.84 2.57
CA ARG A 31 2.70 4.04 3.00
C ARG A 31 2.57 4.29 4.49
N GLU A 32 3.62 4.86 5.06
CA GLU A 32 3.61 5.45 6.39
C GLU A 32 3.02 6.86 6.34
N THR A 33 2.42 7.28 7.45
CA THR A 33 1.79 8.61 7.55
C THR A 33 2.80 9.76 7.35
N ASP A 34 4.08 9.54 7.64
CA ASP A 34 5.16 10.50 7.44
C ASP A 34 5.73 10.52 5.99
N GLY A 35 5.20 9.69 5.10
CA GLY A 35 5.51 9.66 3.69
C GLY A 35 6.35 8.47 3.23
N GLY A 36 6.86 7.64 4.14
CA GLY A 36 7.59 6.41 3.80
C GLY A 36 6.78 5.45 2.91
N VAL A 37 7.46 4.69 2.04
CA VAL A 37 6.85 3.61 1.23
C VAL A 37 7.41 2.29 1.72
N LEU A 38 6.54 1.43 2.23
CA LEU A 38 6.90 0.15 2.83
C LEU A 38 6.82 -1.01 1.83
N PHE A 39 5.92 -0.89 0.87
CA PHE A 39 5.69 -1.91 -0.15
C PHE A 39 5.20 -1.27 -1.44
N THR A 40 5.54 -1.87 -2.57
CA THR A 40 5.07 -1.45 -3.89
C THR A 40 4.80 -2.69 -4.74
N GLN A 41 3.67 -2.68 -5.44
CA GLN A 41 3.31 -3.71 -6.39
C GLN A 41 2.55 -3.14 -7.58
N GLU A 42 2.85 -3.65 -8.77
CA GLU A 42 2.07 -3.40 -9.98
C GLU A 42 1.07 -4.53 -10.22
N LEU A 43 -0.18 -4.15 -10.45
CA LEU A 43 -1.26 -5.06 -10.78
C LEU A 43 -1.66 -4.86 -12.24
N GLN A 44 -1.50 -5.92 -13.02
CA GLN A 44 -1.92 -5.98 -14.41
C GLN A 44 -3.44 -6.20 -14.51
N PRO A 45 -4.18 -5.43 -15.32
CA PRO A 45 -5.61 -5.65 -15.55
C PRO A 45 -5.93 -7.08 -15.98
N GLY A 46 -7.00 -7.64 -15.44
CA GLY A 46 -7.50 -8.97 -15.82
C GLY A 46 -6.70 -10.17 -15.29
N ARG A 47 -5.55 -9.96 -14.64
CA ARG A 47 -4.80 -11.05 -13.99
C ARG A 47 -5.12 -11.11 -12.49
N VAL A 48 -5.64 -12.26 -12.07
CA VAL A 48 -6.14 -12.53 -10.71
C VAL A 48 -5.06 -13.21 -9.86
N GLY A 49 -5.03 -12.91 -8.55
CA GLY A 49 -4.12 -13.54 -7.59
C GLY A 49 -2.67 -13.05 -7.67
N GLN A 50 -2.48 -11.82 -8.15
CA GLN A 50 -1.20 -11.15 -8.17
C GLN A 50 -0.90 -10.51 -6.82
#